data_AF-A0A7S3WP33-F1
#
_entry.id   AF-A0A7S3WP33-F1
#
_cell.length_a   1.000
_cell.length_b   1.000
_cell.length_c   1.000
_cell.angle_alpha   90.00
_cell.angle_beta   90.00
_cell.angle_gamma   90.00
#
_symmetry.space_group_name_H-M   'P 1'
#
loop_
_entity.id
_entity.type
_entity.pdbx_description
1 polymer ?
#
loop_
_entity_poly.entity_id
_entity_poly.type
_entity_poly.pdbx_seq_one_letter_code
_entity_poly.pdbx_strand_id
1 'polypeptide(L)'
;DEKVRFLMGEANVHPDDIPAVLTAYPQLLIRSIPDTLRPALRFWLGTVGVPDEELVEYFKVRKKAVQMWVSPENLATKWRFAEEVMGLSYDEVMSCKEPYFRLSLEKAAKRHFFLRSLGEDRGGLDLSTILGGSDAKYVKALDTTMAEFERWQNEDWPASEEARTLAWIQPQKTRRSGGGAMRGGRGGNKRGGYGSDRGDYGGGARSGSRWNSGGGGGGARSQRGGGR
;
A
#
# COMPACT_ATOMS: atom_id res chain seq x y z
N ASP A 1 -14.76 16.24 13.31
CA ASP A 1 -13.76 16.03 12.25
C ASP A 1 -14.07 14.71 11.52
N GLU A 2 -13.96 14.66 10.20
CA GLU A 2 -14.24 13.46 9.39
C GLU A 2 -13.29 12.29 9.74
N LYS A 3 -12.01 12.60 10.02
CA LYS A 3 -10.99 11.60 10.37
C LYS A 3 -11.25 10.94 11.70
N VAL A 4 -11.64 11.74 12.68
CA VAL A 4 -11.99 11.24 14.02
C VAL A 4 -13.19 10.32 13.94
N ARG A 5 -14.22 10.67 13.14
CA ARG A 5 -15.38 9.78 12.91
C ARG A 5 -15.00 8.47 12.23
N PHE A 6 -14.09 8.52 11.25
CA PHE A 6 -13.57 7.31 10.61
C PHE A 6 -12.81 6.42 11.61
N LEU A 7 -11.90 7.00 12.41
CA LEU A 7 -11.13 6.25 13.39
C LEU A 7 -12.03 5.59 14.44
N MET A 8 -13.01 6.32 14.96
CA MET A 8 -13.93 5.79 15.97
C MET A 8 -14.95 4.80 15.39
N GLY A 9 -15.50 5.09 14.22
CA GLY A 9 -16.63 4.34 13.67
C GLY A 9 -16.24 3.15 12.78
N GLU A 10 -15.19 3.28 11.98
CA GLU A 10 -14.74 2.22 11.08
C GLU A 10 -13.53 1.46 11.64
N ALA A 11 -12.59 2.17 12.29
CA ALA A 11 -11.35 1.58 12.79
C ALA A 11 -11.38 1.20 14.29
N ASN A 12 -12.56 1.31 14.92
CA ASN A 12 -12.83 0.96 16.32
C ASN A 12 -11.86 1.59 17.34
N VAL A 13 -11.34 2.79 17.07
CA VAL A 13 -10.44 3.50 17.98
C VAL A 13 -11.24 4.21 19.07
N HIS A 14 -10.96 3.91 20.33
CA HIS A 14 -11.60 4.59 21.45
C HIS A 14 -11.25 6.09 21.47
N PRO A 15 -12.18 7.01 21.85
CA PRO A 15 -11.90 8.44 21.94
C PRO A 15 -10.60 8.79 22.66
N ASP A 16 -10.29 8.08 23.75
CA ASP A 16 -9.09 8.32 24.56
C ASP A 16 -7.78 7.92 23.86
N ASP A 17 -7.84 7.03 22.87
CA ASP A 17 -6.70 6.58 22.08
C ASP A 17 -6.43 7.47 20.85
N ILE A 18 -7.39 8.32 20.46
CA ILE A 18 -7.26 9.21 19.29
C ILE A 18 -5.99 10.07 19.34
N PRO A 19 -5.63 10.73 20.46
CA PRO A 19 -4.39 11.50 20.54
C PRO A 19 -3.16 10.63 20.25
N ALA A 20 -3.08 9.43 20.83
CA ALA A 20 -1.97 8.51 20.63
C ALA A 20 -1.84 8.08 19.16
N VAL A 21 -2.96 7.72 18.52
CA VAL A 21 -3.00 7.37 17.08
C VAL A 21 -2.53 8.52 16.19
N LEU A 22 -3.03 9.73 16.43
CA LEU A 22 -2.67 10.91 15.64
C LEU A 22 -1.22 11.33 15.87
N THR A 23 -0.69 11.21 17.09
CA THR A 23 0.73 11.44 17.39
C THR A 23 1.62 10.39 16.73
N ALA A 24 1.20 9.13 16.71
CA ALA A 24 1.95 8.04 16.09
C ALA A 24 2.03 8.20 14.56
N TYR A 25 0.97 8.69 13.91
CA TYR A 25 0.95 8.93 12.47
C TYR A 25 0.18 10.20 12.06
N PRO A 26 0.80 11.41 12.19
CA PRO A 26 0.12 12.67 11.88
C PRO A 26 -0.35 12.81 10.43
N GLN A 27 0.31 12.11 9.49
CA GLN A 27 -0.07 12.11 8.07
C GLN A 27 -1.46 11.49 7.82
N LEU A 28 -2.05 10.80 8.79
CA LEU A 28 -3.43 10.30 8.70
C LEU A 28 -4.42 11.42 8.38
N LEU A 29 -4.18 12.62 8.90
CA LEU A 29 -5.05 13.79 8.74
C LEU A 29 -5.12 14.29 7.30
N ILE A 30 -4.05 14.10 6.51
CA ILE A 30 -3.96 14.59 5.12
C ILE A 30 -4.25 13.52 4.07
N ARG A 31 -4.30 12.23 4.45
CA ARG A 31 -4.57 11.13 3.51
C ARG A 31 -6.04 11.10 3.07
N SER A 32 -6.36 10.52 1.92
CA SER A 32 -7.77 10.30 1.54
C SER A 32 -8.40 9.16 2.35
N ILE A 33 -9.62 9.36 2.87
CA ILE A 33 -10.38 8.25 3.48
C ILE A 33 -10.77 7.22 2.41
N PRO A 34 -11.52 7.59 1.34
CA PRO A 34 -11.98 6.61 0.37
C PRO A 34 -10.86 5.93 -0.41
N ASP A 35 -9.76 6.63 -0.70
CA ASP A 35 -8.72 6.12 -1.60
C ASP A 35 -7.53 5.50 -0.86
N THR A 36 -7.40 5.71 0.45
CA THR A 36 -6.24 5.22 1.20
C THR A 36 -6.62 4.61 2.54
N LEU A 37 -7.20 5.37 3.47
CA LEU A 37 -7.39 4.88 4.83
C LEU A 37 -8.37 3.72 4.90
N ARG A 38 -9.55 3.86 4.27
CA ARG A 38 -10.57 2.80 4.28
C ARG A 38 -10.10 1.56 3.51
N PRO A 39 -9.52 1.66 2.31
CA PRO A 39 -8.94 0.49 1.63
C PRO A 39 -7.86 -0.22 2.45
N ALA A 40 -6.96 0.54 3.08
CA ALA A 40 -5.91 -0.03 3.93
C ALA A 40 -6.51 -0.73 5.17
N LEU A 41 -7.47 -0.11 5.84
CA LEU A 41 -8.18 -0.70 6.97
C LEU A 41 -8.85 -2.03 6.57
N ARG A 42 -9.58 -2.04 5.45
CA ARG A 42 -10.22 -3.26 4.92
C ARG A 42 -9.21 -4.34 4.56
N PHE A 43 -8.05 -3.95 4.05
CA PHE A 43 -6.97 -4.89 3.75
C PHE A 43 -6.48 -5.61 5.01
N TRP A 44 -6.24 -4.86 6.10
CA TRP A 44 -5.77 -5.47 7.35
C TRP A 44 -6.82 -6.32 8.04
N LEU A 45 -8.06 -5.84 8.14
CA LEU A 45 -9.15 -6.58 8.79
C LEU A 45 -9.64 -7.76 7.96
N GLY A 46 -9.66 -7.62 6.63
CA GLY A 46 -10.26 -8.60 5.73
C GLY A 46 -9.25 -9.54 5.08
N THR A 47 -8.23 -8.99 4.40
CA THR A 47 -7.25 -9.80 3.66
C THR A 47 -6.25 -10.45 4.59
N VAL A 48 -5.72 -9.69 5.55
CA VAL A 48 -4.72 -10.19 6.51
C VAL A 48 -5.38 -10.84 7.73
N GLY A 49 -6.58 -10.36 8.12
CA GLY A 49 -7.32 -10.90 9.26
C GLY A 49 -6.79 -10.45 10.63
N VAL A 50 -6.19 -9.25 10.70
CA VAL A 50 -5.71 -8.69 11.98
C VAL A 50 -6.91 -8.39 12.88
N PRO A 51 -6.94 -8.84 14.14
CA PRO A 51 -8.01 -8.51 15.08
C PRO A 51 -8.11 -7.01 15.36
N ASP A 52 -9.33 -6.50 15.50
CA ASP A 52 -9.60 -5.07 15.77
C ASP A 52 -8.79 -4.52 16.94
N GLU A 53 -8.75 -5.24 18.06
CA GLU A 53 -8.07 -4.83 19.29
C GLU A 53 -6.55 -4.67 19.06
N GLU A 54 -5.95 -5.63 18.35
CA GLU A 54 -4.52 -5.60 18.02
C GLU A 54 -4.20 -4.50 17.01
N LEU A 55 -5.10 -4.27 16.06
CA LEU A 55 -4.97 -3.23 15.06
C LEU A 55 -4.91 -1.83 15.69
N VAL A 56 -5.71 -1.57 16.71
CA VAL A 56 -5.69 -0.30 17.47
C VAL A 56 -4.35 -0.12 18.19
N GLU A 57 -3.80 -1.17 18.81
CA GLU A 57 -2.47 -1.12 19.41
C GLU A 57 -1.39 -0.76 18.39
N TYR A 58 -1.51 -1.27 17.16
CA TYR A 58 -0.57 -0.95 16.08
C TYR A 58 -0.68 0.50 15.62
N PHE A 59 -1.88 1.09 15.65
CA PHE A 59 -2.06 2.50 15.33
C PHE A 59 -1.40 3.43 16.34
N LYS A 60 -1.26 3.02 17.60
CA LYS A 60 -0.62 3.82 18.66
C LYS A 60 0.90 3.80 18.62
N VAL A 61 1.50 2.83 17.90
CA VAL A 61 2.96 2.71 17.78
C VAL A 61 3.43 3.28 16.45
N ARG A 62 4.17 4.40 16.47
CA ARG A 62 4.66 5.10 15.26
C ARG A 62 5.23 4.15 14.19
N LYS A 63 6.07 3.19 14.58
CA LYS A 63 6.72 2.25 13.65
C LYS A 63 5.75 1.25 13.00
N LYS A 64 4.66 0.90 13.69
CA LYS A 64 3.62 0.01 13.17
C LYS A 64 2.61 0.82 12.37
N ALA A 65 2.11 1.93 12.89
CA ALA A 65 1.16 2.83 12.23
C ALA A 65 1.61 3.27 10.84
N VAL A 66 2.90 3.59 10.65
CA VAL A 66 3.42 3.99 9.34
C VAL A 66 3.37 2.89 8.26
N GLN A 67 3.25 1.63 8.66
CA GLN A 67 3.10 0.49 7.76
C GLN A 67 1.64 0.26 7.42
N MET A 68 0.74 0.51 8.37
CA MET A 68 -0.69 0.23 8.22
C MET A 68 -1.34 1.12 7.16
N TRP A 69 -0.89 2.37 7.01
CA TRP A 69 -1.51 3.38 6.14
C TRP A 69 -0.81 3.57 4.79
N VAL A 70 -0.16 2.51 4.31
CA VAL A 70 0.44 2.46 2.95
C VAL A 70 -0.68 2.25 1.91
N SER A 71 -0.43 2.57 0.64
CA SER A 71 -1.44 2.35 -0.40
C SER A 71 -1.84 0.87 -0.48
N PRO A 72 -3.13 0.57 -0.69
CA PRO A 72 -3.65 -0.81 -0.70
C PRO A 72 -2.96 -1.70 -1.74
N GLU A 73 -2.61 -1.15 -2.91
CA GLU A 73 -1.87 -1.89 -3.95
C GLU A 73 -0.50 -2.37 -3.45
N ASN A 74 0.20 -1.52 -2.71
CA ASN A 74 1.53 -1.80 -2.19
C ASN A 74 1.46 -2.74 -0.98
N LEU A 75 0.42 -2.60 -0.14
CA LEU A 75 0.11 -3.55 0.92
C LEU A 75 -0.14 -4.95 0.36
N ALA A 76 -1.08 -5.09 -0.59
CA ALA A 76 -1.43 -6.38 -1.18
C ALA A 76 -0.22 -7.06 -1.83
N THR A 77 0.54 -6.33 -2.63
CA THR A 77 1.71 -6.88 -3.33
C THR A 77 2.77 -7.38 -2.34
N LYS A 78 3.07 -6.60 -1.30
CA LYS A 78 4.09 -6.98 -0.31
C LYS A 78 3.62 -8.06 0.64
N TRP A 79 2.35 -8.07 0.99
CA TRP A 79 1.76 -9.09 1.83
C TRP A 79 1.78 -10.44 1.14
N ARG A 80 1.37 -10.51 -0.14
CA ARG A 80 1.45 -11.76 -0.93
C ARG A 80 2.86 -12.31 -0.97
N PHE A 81 3.89 -11.46 -1.08
CA PHE A 81 5.27 -11.93 -0.98
C PHE A 81 5.62 -12.45 0.43
N ALA A 82 5.21 -11.74 1.48
CA ALA A 82 5.47 -12.18 2.86
C ALA A 82 4.78 -13.52 3.18
N GLU A 83 3.51 -13.65 2.82
CA GLU A 83 2.69 -14.82 3.11
C GLU A 83 3.00 -15.98 2.16
N GLU A 84 2.86 -15.79 0.84
CA GLU A 84 2.92 -16.88 -0.13
C GLU A 84 4.36 -17.35 -0.43
N VAL A 85 5.35 -16.46 -0.30
CA VAL A 85 6.76 -16.79 -0.62
C VAL A 85 7.62 -16.96 0.62
N MET A 86 7.53 -16.02 1.57
CA MET A 86 8.34 -16.10 2.79
C MET A 86 7.69 -16.94 3.90
N GLY A 87 6.39 -17.28 3.79
CA GLY A 87 5.67 -18.07 4.80
C GLY A 87 5.44 -17.33 6.12
N LEU A 88 5.43 -16.00 6.10
CA LEU A 88 5.35 -15.17 7.30
C LEU A 88 3.91 -14.88 7.72
N SER A 89 3.68 -14.91 9.02
CA SER A 89 2.48 -14.37 9.66
C SER A 89 2.53 -12.85 9.77
N TYR A 90 1.37 -12.23 10.00
CA TYR A 90 1.29 -10.78 10.16
C TYR A 90 2.01 -10.32 11.45
N ASP A 91 1.99 -11.14 12.51
CA ASP A 91 2.68 -10.82 13.75
C ASP A 91 4.20 -10.76 13.56
N GLU A 92 4.79 -11.72 12.84
CA GLU A 92 6.21 -11.70 12.50
C GLU A 92 6.59 -10.46 11.69
N VAL A 93 5.76 -10.10 10.69
CA VAL A 93 5.96 -8.91 9.86
C VAL A 93 5.85 -7.62 10.68
N MET A 94 4.87 -7.54 11.59
CA MET A 94 4.62 -6.35 12.41
C MET A 94 5.58 -6.21 13.59
N SER A 95 6.18 -7.30 14.03
CA SER A 95 7.22 -7.35 15.07
C SER A 95 8.62 -7.05 14.55
N CYS A 96 8.82 -7.01 13.22
CA CYS A 96 10.06 -6.56 12.61
C CYS A 96 10.48 -5.17 13.08
N LYS A 97 11.75 -5.04 13.49
CA LYS A 97 12.30 -3.76 13.95
C LYS A 97 12.27 -2.70 12.87
N GLU A 98 12.47 -3.10 11.62
CA GLU A 98 12.38 -2.29 10.42
C GLU A 98 11.01 -2.46 9.76
N PRO A 99 10.34 -1.36 9.39
CA PRO A 99 9.01 -1.43 8.84
C PRO A 99 8.99 -2.10 7.45
N TYR A 100 8.63 -3.38 7.40
CA TYR A 100 8.59 -4.20 6.19
C TYR A 100 7.88 -3.52 5.02
N PHE A 101 6.67 -2.98 5.24
CA PHE A 101 5.89 -2.35 4.18
C PHE A 101 6.50 -1.05 3.64
N ARG A 102 7.61 -0.56 4.23
CA ARG A 102 8.42 0.55 3.69
C ARG A 102 9.62 0.13 2.88
N LEU A 103 10.09 -1.11 3.03
CA LEU A 103 11.18 -1.64 2.22
C LEU A 103 10.72 -1.78 0.77
N SER A 104 11.62 -1.64 -0.21
CA SER A 104 11.24 -2.04 -1.57
C SER A 104 11.03 -3.55 -1.60
N LEU A 105 10.00 -3.98 -2.32
CA LEU A 105 9.71 -5.40 -2.49
C LEU A 105 10.89 -6.13 -3.15
N GLU A 106 11.53 -5.48 -4.13
CA GLU A 106 12.74 -6.01 -4.77
C GLU A 106 13.88 -6.25 -3.78
N LYS A 107 14.09 -5.35 -2.81
CA LYS A 107 15.11 -5.54 -1.79
C LYS A 107 14.78 -6.72 -0.87
N ALA A 108 13.54 -6.80 -0.39
CA ALA A 108 13.09 -7.93 0.44
C ALA A 108 13.26 -9.26 -0.31
N ALA A 109 12.87 -9.30 -1.58
CA ALA A 109 12.98 -10.49 -2.42
C ALA A 109 14.43 -10.90 -2.68
N LYS A 110 15.27 -9.97 -3.14
CA LYS A 110 16.70 -10.24 -3.38
C LYS A 110 17.39 -10.80 -2.14
N ARG A 111 17.08 -10.27 -0.96
CA ARG A 111 17.63 -10.80 0.29
C ARG A 111 17.09 -12.20 0.58
N HIS A 112 15.78 -12.37 0.65
CA HIS A 112 15.17 -13.68 0.90
C HIS A 112 15.73 -14.78 -0.03
N PHE A 113 15.77 -14.52 -1.33
CA PHE A 113 16.23 -15.51 -2.31
C PHE A 113 17.75 -15.71 -2.34
N PHE A 114 18.54 -14.66 -2.06
CA PHE A 114 19.98 -14.85 -1.85
C PHE A 114 20.25 -15.72 -0.62
N LEU A 115 19.49 -15.54 0.46
CA LEU A 115 19.61 -16.43 1.61
C LEU A 115 19.31 -17.89 1.22
N ARG A 116 18.28 -18.12 0.40
CA ARG A 116 17.95 -19.47 -0.10
C ARG A 116 19.03 -20.05 -1.02
N SER A 117 19.67 -19.24 -1.87
CA SER A 117 20.72 -19.72 -2.79
C SER A 117 21.99 -20.15 -2.06
N LEU A 118 22.21 -19.68 -0.84
CA LEU A 118 23.31 -20.12 0.03
C LEU A 118 23.04 -21.47 0.72
N GLY A 119 21.86 -22.07 0.53
CA GLY A 119 21.48 -23.37 1.10
C GLY A 119 20.56 -23.27 2.33
N GLU A 120 19.72 -24.30 2.48
CA GLU A 120 18.65 -24.35 3.49
C GLU A 120 19.18 -24.80 4.85
N ASP A 121 19.77 -23.90 5.65
CA ASP A 121 19.63 -23.93 7.13
C ASP A 121 20.18 -22.66 7.83
N ARG A 122 19.61 -21.48 7.54
CA ARG A 122 19.81 -20.30 8.42
C ARG A 122 18.54 -19.91 9.13
N GLY A 123 17.80 -20.92 9.60
CA GLY A 123 16.59 -20.79 10.41
C GLY A 123 16.77 -20.07 11.76
N GLY A 124 17.95 -19.51 12.04
CA GLY A 124 18.24 -18.71 13.23
C GLY A 124 18.34 -17.20 12.98
N LEU A 125 18.28 -16.73 11.74
CA LEU A 125 18.33 -15.28 11.49
C LEU A 125 16.96 -14.65 11.74
N ASP A 126 16.92 -13.72 12.68
CA ASP A 126 15.76 -12.87 12.90
C ASP A 126 15.37 -12.16 11.61
N LEU A 127 14.07 -12.02 11.39
CA LEU A 127 13.49 -11.35 10.24
C LEU A 127 13.97 -9.90 10.12
N SER A 128 14.25 -9.23 11.24
CA SER A 128 14.87 -7.89 11.23
C SER A 128 16.30 -7.90 10.67
N THR A 129 17.02 -9.02 10.74
CA THR A 129 18.34 -9.16 10.10
C THR A 129 18.20 -9.33 8.60
N ILE A 130 17.23 -10.15 8.17
CA ILE A 130 16.97 -10.41 6.75
C ILE A 130 16.42 -9.15 6.06
N LEU A 131 15.42 -8.52 6.66
CA LEU A 131 14.69 -7.41 6.03
C LEU A 131 15.20 -6.04 6.47
N GLY A 132 15.92 -5.95 7.59
CA GLY A 132 16.40 -4.68 8.15
C GLY A 132 17.84 -4.30 7.80
N GLY A 133 18.26 -3.10 8.23
CA GLY A 133 19.64 -2.64 8.08
C GLY A 133 20.18 -2.46 6.64
N SER A 134 21.48 -2.23 6.54
CA SER A 134 22.22 -2.11 5.29
C SER A 134 22.60 -3.48 4.72
N ASP A 135 22.85 -3.55 3.42
CA ASP A 135 23.29 -4.80 2.78
C ASP A 135 24.63 -5.28 3.34
N ALA A 136 25.52 -4.35 3.74
CA ALA A 136 26.76 -4.68 4.44
C ALA A 136 26.54 -5.42 5.77
N LYS A 137 25.50 -5.06 6.54
CA LYS A 137 25.16 -5.79 7.78
C LYS A 137 24.54 -7.14 7.47
N TYR A 138 23.70 -7.19 6.43
CA TYR A 138 23.03 -8.39 5.97
C TYR A 138 24.03 -9.46 5.51
N VAL A 139 24.95 -9.14 4.60
CA VAL A 139 25.97 -10.10 4.12
C VAL A 139 26.92 -10.52 5.25
N LYS A 140 27.26 -9.60 6.17
CA LYS A 140 28.06 -9.95 7.34
C LYS A 140 27.36 -10.95 8.25
N ALA A 141 26.05 -10.80 8.48
CA ALA A 141 25.27 -11.76 9.28
C ALA A 141 25.15 -13.13 8.59
N LEU A 142 25.34 -13.14 7.28
CA LEU A 142 25.34 -14.31 6.42
C LEU A 142 26.75 -14.89 6.18
N ASP A 143 27.77 -14.44 6.91
CA ASP A 143 29.16 -14.89 6.71
C ASP A 143 29.58 -14.91 5.22
N THR A 144 29.16 -13.89 4.47
CA THR A 144 29.42 -13.71 3.04
C THR A 144 29.85 -12.27 2.78
N THR A 145 30.25 -11.98 1.55
CA THR A 145 30.80 -10.68 1.16
C THR A 145 29.79 -9.85 0.37
N MET A 146 29.97 -8.53 0.38
CA MET A 146 29.22 -7.64 -0.52
C MET A 146 29.45 -8.00 -1.99
N ALA A 147 30.68 -8.39 -2.35
CA ALA A 147 31.03 -8.77 -3.72
C ALA A 147 30.25 -10.00 -4.20
N GLU A 148 30.08 -11.02 -3.34
CA GLU A 148 29.27 -12.20 -3.67
C GLU A 148 27.79 -11.87 -3.82
N PHE A 149 27.25 -11.03 -2.94
CA PHE A 149 25.86 -10.60 -3.04
C PHE A 149 25.61 -9.75 -4.29
N GLU A 150 26.50 -8.81 -4.61
CA GLU A 150 26.41 -7.99 -5.81
C GLU A 150 26.57 -8.82 -7.09
N ARG A 151 27.50 -9.77 -7.11
CA ARG A 151 27.64 -10.72 -8.22
C ARG A 151 26.34 -11.48 -8.44
N TRP A 152 25.78 -12.08 -7.38
CA TRP A 152 24.51 -12.80 -7.45
C TRP A 152 23.36 -11.89 -7.93
N GLN A 153 23.28 -10.64 -7.46
CA GLN A 153 22.25 -9.69 -7.88
C GLN A 153 22.31 -9.35 -9.38
N ASN A 154 23.51 -9.35 -9.95
CA ASN A 154 23.74 -8.93 -11.33
C ASN A 154 23.75 -10.11 -12.32
N GLU A 155 24.21 -11.27 -11.89
CA GLU A 155 24.44 -12.44 -12.75
C GLU A 155 23.32 -13.48 -12.59
N ASP A 156 23.04 -13.89 -11.35
CA ASP A 156 22.14 -15.02 -11.08
C ASP A 156 20.67 -14.58 -10.97
N TRP A 157 20.42 -13.51 -10.20
CA TRP A 157 19.07 -13.03 -9.91
C TRP A 157 18.23 -12.73 -11.16
N PRO A 158 18.71 -11.97 -12.18
CA PRO A 158 17.85 -11.54 -13.29
C PRO A 158 17.27 -12.68 -14.14
N ALA A 159 17.97 -13.82 -14.21
CA ALA A 159 17.56 -14.99 -15.00
C ALA A 159 16.86 -16.09 -14.18
N SER A 160 16.86 -15.95 -12.86
CA SER A 160 16.35 -16.93 -11.89
C SER A 160 14.82 -17.14 -11.98
N GLU A 161 14.33 -18.31 -11.57
CA GLU A 161 12.89 -18.55 -11.41
C GLU A 161 12.29 -17.64 -10.32
N GLU A 162 13.07 -17.31 -9.31
CA GLU A 162 12.72 -16.44 -8.20
C GLU A 162 12.39 -15.01 -8.65
N ALA A 163 13.15 -14.47 -9.62
CA ALA A 163 12.83 -13.18 -10.23
C ALA A 163 11.51 -13.22 -11.02
N ARG A 164 11.17 -14.37 -11.60
CA ARG A 164 9.88 -14.57 -12.28
C ARG A 164 8.73 -14.66 -11.26
N THR A 165 8.92 -15.33 -10.13
CA THR A 165 7.97 -15.33 -9.00
C THR A 165 7.67 -13.91 -8.57
N LEU A 166 8.69 -13.05 -8.44
CA LEU A 166 8.49 -11.65 -8.08
C LEU A 166 7.70 -10.88 -9.14
N ALA A 167 7.96 -11.13 -10.42
CA ALA A 167 7.23 -10.51 -11.53
C ALA A 167 5.75 -10.92 -11.56
N TRP A 168 5.41 -12.13 -11.11
CA TRP A 168 4.02 -12.59 -10.97
C TRP A 168 3.28 -11.90 -9.82
N ILE A 169 3.97 -11.61 -8.71
CA ILE A 169 3.37 -10.93 -7.55
C ILE A 169 3.06 -9.47 -7.86
N GLN A 170 3.94 -8.80 -8.60
CA GLN A 170 3.76 -7.39 -8.93
C GLN A 170 2.61 -7.19 -9.91
N PRO A 171 1.74 -6.18 -9.69
CA PRO A 171 0.72 -5.83 -10.66
C PRO A 171 1.40 -5.50 -11.99
N GLN A 172 1.04 -6.25 -13.02
CA GLN A 172 1.51 -5.98 -14.37
C GLN A 172 1.09 -4.56 -14.72
N LYS A 173 2.05 -3.67 -14.96
CA LYS A 173 1.76 -2.33 -15.46
C LYS A 173 1.03 -2.54 -16.78
N THR A 174 -0.30 -2.40 -16.77
CA THR A 174 -1.05 -2.32 -18.01
C THR A 174 -0.37 -1.18 -18.76
N ARG A 175 0.18 -1.50 -19.95
CA ARG A 175 0.64 -0.44 -20.85
C ARG A 175 -0.62 0.37 -21.08
N ARG A 176 -0.77 1.50 -20.37
CA ARG A 176 -1.75 2.52 -20.74
C ARG A 176 -1.41 2.76 -22.19
N SER A 177 -2.29 2.28 -23.07
CA SER A 177 -2.28 2.57 -24.49
C SER A 177 -2.31 4.08 -24.57
N GLY A 178 -1.14 4.70 -24.59
CA GLY A 178 -0.98 6.08 -24.96
C GLY A 178 -1.61 6.17 -26.33
N GLY A 179 -2.77 6.80 -26.39
CA GLY A 179 -3.43 7.14 -27.63
C GLY A 179 -2.49 8.04 -28.41
N GLY A 180 -1.58 7.42 -29.15
CA GLY A 180 -0.84 8.05 -30.22
C GLY A 180 -1.86 8.38 -31.29
N ALA A 181 -2.48 9.55 -31.17
CA ALA A 181 -3.18 10.16 -32.26
C ALA A 181 -2.15 10.44 -33.36
N MET A 182 -2.03 9.49 -34.30
CA MET A 182 -1.56 9.78 -35.63
C MET A 182 -2.46 10.88 -36.20
N ARG A 183 -1.92 12.09 -36.37
CA ARG A 183 -2.49 13.05 -37.30
C ARG A 183 -1.39 13.47 -38.27
N GLY A 184 -1.61 13.09 -39.52
CA GLY A 184 -0.73 13.33 -40.65
C GLY A 184 -0.41 14.80 -40.86
N GLY A 185 0.74 15.03 -41.48
CA GLY A 185 1.29 16.34 -41.68
C GLY A 185 0.61 17.17 -42.77
N ARG A 186 0.95 18.46 -42.79
CA ARG A 186 1.33 19.24 -43.98
C ARG A 186 1.66 20.67 -43.55
N GLY A 187 2.80 21.17 -44.04
CA GLY A 187 2.93 22.55 -44.51
C GLY A 187 3.45 23.62 -43.56
N GLY A 188 4.68 24.08 -43.81
CA GLY A 188 4.88 25.46 -44.25
C GLY A 188 5.04 26.58 -43.21
N ASN A 189 6.31 26.84 -42.87
CA ASN A 189 7.01 28.14 -42.95
C ASN A 189 6.44 29.43 -42.29
N LYS A 190 7.35 30.04 -41.49
CA LYS A 190 7.67 31.47 -41.32
C LYS A 190 6.75 32.41 -40.51
N ARG A 191 7.35 32.86 -39.40
CA ARG A 191 7.62 34.24 -38.95
C ARG A 191 6.45 35.21 -38.74
N GLY A 192 6.42 35.71 -37.50
CA GLY A 192 6.31 37.14 -37.20
C GLY A 192 5.07 37.55 -36.42
N GLY A 193 5.27 38.39 -35.39
CA GLY A 193 4.22 39.28 -34.87
C GLY A 193 4.07 39.31 -33.36
N TYR A 194 4.69 40.31 -32.74
CA TYR A 194 4.37 40.81 -31.40
C TYR A 194 3.10 41.70 -31.46
N GLY A 195 2.33 41.75 -30.37
CA GLY A 195 1.21 42.70 -30.14
C GLY A 195 0.08 42.00 -29.37
N SER A 196 -0.08 42.20 -28.06
CA SER A 196 -0.67 43.35 -27.33
C SER A 196 -2.20 43.36 -27.32
N ASP A 197 -2.73 43.81 -26.17
CA ASP A 197 -4.13 44.21 -25.86
C ASP A 197 -5.10 43.09 -25.44
N ARG A 198 -5.53 43.04 -24.17
CA ARG A 198 -6.51 43.88 -23.41
C ARG A 198 -7.96 43.37 -23.57
N GLY A 199 -8.73 43.42 -22.47
CA GLY A 199 -10.19 43.30 -22.46
C GLY A 199 -10.67 42.00 -21.81
N ASP A 200 -11.01 41.88 -20.52
CA ASP A 200 -11.99 42.63 -19.68
C ASP A 200 -13.41 42.05 -19.72
N TYR A 201 -14.05 42.04 -18.54
CA TYR A 201 -15.43 41.69 -18.16
C TYR A 201 -15.89 40.21 -18.36
N GLY A 202 -16.62 39.56 -17.46
CA GLY A 202 -17.36 40.00 -16.28
C GLY A 202 -18.67 39.21 -16.18
N GLY A 203 -19.03 38.75 -14.98
CA GLY A 203 -20.42 38.60 -14.51
C GLY A 203 -21.23 37.37 -14.95
N GLY A 204 -21.90 36.73 -13.99
CA GLY A 204 -23.00 35.80 -14.29
C GLY A 204 -23.34 34.85 -13.14
N ALA A 205 -24.05 35.36 -12.15
CA ALA A 205 -24.62 34.60 -11.04
C ALA A 205 -25.91 33.83 -11.43
N ARG A 206 -26.41 33.04 -10.45
CA ARG A 206 -27.73 32.40 -10.33
C ARG A 206 -27.84 31.07 -11.08
N SER A 207 -28.63 30.08 -10.67
CA SER A 207 -29.42 29.70 -9.48
C SER A 207 -30.18 28.46 -9.96
N GLY A 208 -30.49 27.47 -9.12
CA GLY A 208 -31.39 26.43 -9.60
C GLY A 208 -31.43 25.17 -8.75
N SER A 209 -32.26 25.22 -7.72
CA SER A 209 -32.55 24.13 -6.81
C SER A 209 -33.45 23.05 -7.45
N ARG A 210 -33.44 21.87 -6.81
CA ARG A 210 -34.62 21.07 -6.42
C ARG A 210 -35.18 20.05 -7.42
N TRP A 211 -35.01 18.77 -7.07
CA TRP A 211 -35.98 17.65 -7.22
C TRP A 211 -35.69 16.69 -6.04
N ASN A 212 -36.46 16.69 -4.94
CA ASN A 212 -37.71 15.93 -4.66
C ASN A 212 -37.50 14.40 -4.77
N SER A 213 -37.36 13.61 -3.70
CA SER A 213 -38.33 13.17 -2.65
C SER A 213 -39.32 12.09 -3.09
N GLY A 214 -39.44 11.05 -2.24
CA GLY A 214 -40.50 10.00 -2.26
C GLY A 214 -39.99 8.65 -2.78
N GLY A 215 -40.20 7.50 -2.16
CA GLY A 215 -40.90 7.01 -0.96
C GLY A 215 -40.46 5.53 -0.82
N GLY A 216 -40.53 4.84 0.32
CA GLY A 216 -41.67 4.69 1.21
C GLY A 216 -42.23 3.26 1.10
N GLY A 217 -42.23 2.51 2.21
CA GLY A 217 -42.88 1.19 2.38
C GLY A 217 -41.89 0.02 2.38
N GLY A 218 -41.79 -0.84 3.39
CA GLY A 218 -42.77 -1.25 4.41
C GLY A 218 -43.10 -2.73 4.18
N GLY A 219 -42.73 -3.62 5.11
CA GLY A 219 -43.06 -5.04 4.99
C GLY A 219 -42.45 -5.89 6.10
N ALA A 220 -43.26 -6.19 7.11
CA ALA A 220 -42.95 -7.05 8.25
C ALA A 220 -43.34 -8.53 8.00
N ARG A 221 -42.97 -9.40 8.97
CA ARG A 221 -43.39 -10.80 9.22
C ARG A 221 -42.71 -11.89 8.36
N SER A 222 -42.43 -13.10 8.84
CA SER A 222 -42.80 -13.80 10.08
C SER A 222 -41.76 -14.86 10.48
N GLN A 223 -41.66 -15.09 11.78
CA GLN A 223 -41.22 -16.34 12.39
C GLN A 223 -41.97 -17.57 11.84
N ARG A 224 -41.28 -18.69 11.70
CA ARG A 224 -41.84 -20.04 11.85
C ARG A 224 -40.85 -20.87 12.66
N GLY A 225 -41.24 -21.24 13.86
CA GLY A 225 -40.76 -22.44 14.52
C GLY A 225 -41.61 -23.64 14.11
N GLY A 226 -41.13 -24.85 14.42
CA GLY A 226 -41.97 -26.05 14.54
C GLY A 226 -41.41 -27.34 13.94
N GLY A 227 -40.60 -28.04 14.74
CA GLY A 227 -40.60 -29.50 14.99
C GLY A 227 -40.79 -30.51 13.85
N ARG A 228 -39.84 -31.44 13.73
CA ARG A 228 -39.86 -32.77 14.36
C ARG A 228 -38.46 -33.37 14.31
#